data_AF-A0A8S2FGQ1-F1
#
_entry.id   AF-A0A8S2FGQ1-F1
#
_cell.length_a   1.000
_cell.length_b   1.000
_cell.length_c   1.000
_cell.angle_alpha   90.00
_cell.angle_beta   90.00
_cell.angle_gamma   90.00
#
_symmetry.space_group_name_H-M   'P 1'
#
loop_
_entity.id
_entity.type
_entity.pdbx_description
1 polymer ?
#
loop_
_entity_poly.entity_id
_entity_poly.type
_entity_poly.pdbx_seq_one_letter_code
_entity_poly.pdbx_strand_id
1 'polypeptide(L)'
;LESKLIVGQDERRVLLERSLASENKHDKYIFENQQLLKRNNDLESALQELAREYQGLQIQTNKHINRRWLEDSDVFACMKCNQQFSVTVRKHHCRNCGNIFCDQCSSKNTPLAASKKPVR
;
A
#
# COMPACT_ATOMS: atom_id res chain seq x y z
N LEU A 1 63.40 2.19 -42.62
CA LEU A 1 62.18 1.37 -42.84
C LEU A 1 61.79 0.63 -41.56
N GLU A 2 62.72 -0.06 -40.88
CA GLU A 2 62.47 -0.70 -39.58
C GLU A 2 61.94 0.25 -38.49
N SER A 3 62.53 1.44 -38.32
CA SER A 3 62.05 2.41 -37.31
C SER A 3 60.58 2.83 -37.53
N LYS A 4 60.14 2.99 -38.78
CA LYS A 4 58.73 3.31 -39.08
C LYS A 4 57.80 2.12 -38.81
N LEU A 5 58.29 0.90 -39.04
CA LEU A 5 57.55 -0.33 -38.74
C LEU A 5 57.34 -0.50 -37.23
N ILE A 6 58.36 -0.21 -36.42
CA ILE A 6 58.30 -0.28 -34.95
C ILE A 6 57.31 0.75 -34.41
N VAL A 7 57.38 2.00 -34.87
CA VAL A 7 56.44 3.06 -34.46
C VAL A 7 54.99 2.68 -34.78
N GLY A 8 54.73 2.17 -35.99
CA GLY A 8 53.37 1.72 -36.36
C GLY A 8 52.87 0.52 -35.54
N GLN A 9 53.77 -0.36 -35.10
CA GLN A 9 53.42 -1.47 -34.21
C GLN A 9 53.08 -1.00 -32.79
N ASP A 10 53.80 -0.01 -32.26
CA ASP A 10 53.53 0.57 -30.95
C ASP A 10 52.22 1.40 -30.94
N GLU A 11 51.97 2.19 -31.97
CA GLU A 11 50.70 2.93 -32.13
C GLU A 11 49.49 1.97 -32.16
N ARG A 12 49.61 0.85 -32.89
CA ARG A 12 48.58 -0.19 -32.92
C ARG A 12 48.34 -0.81 -31.55
N ARG A 13 49.39 -1.05 -30.75
CA ARG A 13 49.28 -1.61 -29.39
C ARG A 13 48.49 -0.68 -28.48
N VAL A 14 48.84 0.61 -28.46
CA VAL A 14 48.16 1.61 -27.62
C VAL A 14 46.68 1.74 -27.99
N LEU A 15 46.35 1.73 -29.28
CA LEU A 15 44.96 1.78 -29.73
C LEU A 15 44.17 0.53 -29.31
N LEU A 16 44.77 -0.66 -29.37
CA LEU A 16 44.15 -1.90 -28.91
C LEU A 16 43.89 -1.89 -27.40
N GLU A 17 44.87 -1.45 -26.60
CA GLU A 17 44.70 -1.31 -25.15
C GLU A 17 43.57 -0.34 -24.79
N ARG A 18 43.48 0.80 -25.51
CA ARG A 18 42.40 1.76 -25.32
C ARG A 18 41.03 1.17 -25.67
N SER A 19 40.93 0.43 -26.77
CA SER A 19 39.69 -0.25 -27.16
C SER A 19 39.26 -1.27 -26.11
N LEU A 20 40.18 -2.13 -25.66
CA LEU A 20 39.91 -3.12 -24.61
C LEU A 20 39.46 -2.46 -23.30
N ALA A 21 40.11 -1.37 -22.89
CA ALA A 21 39.70 -0.61 -21.71
C ALA A 21 38.29 -0.02 -21.85
N SER A 22 37.93 0.45 -23.05
CA SER A 22 36.59 0.95 -23.37
C SER A 22 35.54 -0.17 -23.32
N GLU A 23 35.85 -1.35 -23.87
CA GLU A 23 34.97 -2.52 -23.84
C GLU A 23 34.70 -2.99 -22.40
N ASN A 24 35.76 -3.13 -21.58
CA ASN A 24 35.61 -3.49 -20.16
C ASN A 24 34.74 -2.48 -19.39
N LYS A 25 34.89 -1.18 -19.71
CA LYS A 25 34.08 -0.12 -19.11
C LYS A 25 32.62 -0.21 -19.57
N HIS A 26 32.38 -0.57 -20.83
CA HIS A 26 31.06 -0.79 -21.37
C HIS A 26 30.37 -1.95 -20.66
N ASP A 27 31.05 -3.08 -20.47
CA ASP A 27 30.52 -4.24 -19.75
C ASP A 27 30.16 -3.89 -18.30
N LYS A 28 31.01 -3.10 -17.64
CA LYS A 28 30.73 -2.57 -16.30
C LYS A 28 29.46 -1.73 -16.29
N TYR A 29 29.29 -0.83 -17.25
CA TYR A 29 28.07 -0.01 -17.35
C TYR A 29 26.83 -0.84 -17.66
N ILE A 30 26.93 -1.88 -18.48
CA ILE A 30 25.81 -2.80 -18.73
C ILE A 30 25.39 -3.45 -17.42
N PHE A 31 26.36 -3.98 -16.66
CA PHE A 31 26.08 -4.61 -15.37
C PHE A 31 25.43 -3.63 -14.39
N GLU A 32 25.98 -2.42 -14.24
CA GLU A 32 25.40 -1.39 -13.37
C GLU A 32 23.98 -1.00 -13.79
N ASN A 33 23.72 -0.85 -15.09
CA ASN A 33 22.37 -0.54 -15.60
C ASN A 33 21.37 -1.68 -15.32
N GLN A 34 21.77 -2.94 -15.47
CA GLN A 34 20.92 -4.09 -15.13
C GLN A 34 20.54 -4.09 -13.64
N GLN A 35 21.50 -3.79 -12.77
CA GLN A 35 21.27 -3.70 -11.33
C GLN A 35 20.33 -2.54 -10.97
N LEU A 36 20.49 -1.39 -11.63
CA LEU A 36 19.60 -0.24 -11.45
C LEU A 36 18.18 -0.52 -11.94
N LEU A 37 18.03 -1.16 -13.10
CA LEU A 37 16.73 -1.56 -13.63
C LEU A 37 16.00 -2.50 -12.68
N LYS A 38 16.70 -3.51 -12.15
CA LYS A 38 16.12 -4.40 -11.13
C LYS A 38 15.66 -3.62 -9.91
N ARG A 39 16.51 -2.72 -9.39
CA ARG A 39 16.17 -1.89 -8.23
C ARG A 39 14.96 -0.99 -8.49
N ASN A 40 14.84 -0.42 -9.68
CA ASN A 40 13.68 0.38 -10.05
C ASN A 40 12.40 -0.46 -10.05
N ASN A 41 12.42 -1.65 -10.65
CA ASN A 41 11.26 -2.55 -10.66
C ASN A 41 10.85 -2.99 -9.25
N ASP A 42 11.83 -3.27 -8.37
CA ASP A 42 11.57 -3.63 -6.99
C ASP A 42 10.93 -2.46 -6.22
N LEU A 43 11.44 -1.23 -6.42
CA LEU A 43 10.88 -0.02 -5.81
C LEU A 43 9.48 0.32 -6.33
N GLU A 44 9.24 0.15 -7.63
CA GLU A 44 7.91 0.33 -8.22
C GLU A 44 6.89 -0.64 -7.61
N SER A 45 7.29 -1.90 -7.42
CA SER A 45 6.44 -2.91 -6.77
C SER A 45 6.10 -2.53 -5.33
N ALA A 46 7.10 -2.08 -4.56
CA ALA A 46 6.89 -1.61 -3.19
C ALA A 46 5.99 -0.36 -3.12
N LEU A 47 6.14 0.58 -4.05
CA LEU A 47 5.27 1.75 -4.13
C LEU A 47 3.82 1.36 -4.45
N GLN A 48 3.60 0.38 -5.31
CA GLN A 48 2.25 -0.12 -5.60
C GLN A 48 1.61 -0.80 -4.39
N GLU A 49 2.37 -1.56 -3.60
CA GLU A 49 1.88 -2.15 -2.34
C GLU A 49 1.47 -1.07 -1.34
N LEU A 50 2.36 -0.10 -1.09
CA LEU A 50 2.08 1.03 -0.21
C LEU A 50 0.85 1.83 -0.66
N ALA A 51 0.68 2.04 -1.98
CA ALA A 51 -0.49 2.72 -2.51
C ALA A 51 -1.79 1.97 -2.22
N ARG A 52 -1.79 0.63 -2.33
CA ARG A 52 -2.96 -0.20 -1.98
C ARG A 52 -3.29 -0.12 -0.49
N GLU A 53 -2.29 -0.18 0.37
CA GLU A 53 -2.47 -0.04 1.82
C GLU A 53 -3.02 1.34 2.19
N TYR A 54 -2.45 2.40 1.61
CA TYR A 54 -2.89 3.77 1.82
C TYR A 54 -4.36 3.96 1.40
N GLN A 55 -4.75 3.44 0.24
CA GLN A 55 -6.15 3.47 -0.19
C GLN A 55 -7.07 2.72 0.79
N GLY A 56 -6.64 1.56 1.29
CA GLY A 56 -7.35 0.81 2.32
C GLY A 56 -7.57 1.63 3.60
N LEU A 57 -6.53 2.30 4.09
CA LEU A 57 -6.58 3.19 5.25
C LEU A 57 -7.48 4.40 5.01
N GLN A 58 -7.44 4.99 3.81
CA GLN A 58 -8.31 6.12 3.45
C GLN A 58 -9.79 5.71 3.48
N ILE A 59 -10.13 4.52 2.95
CA ILE A 59 -11.50 3.99 3.01
C ILE A 59 -11.95 3.79 4.46
N GLN A 60 -11.08 3.24 5.32
CA GLN A 60 -11.39 3.07 6.75
C GLN A 60 -11.60 4.43 7.42
N THR A 61 -10.70 5.37 7.21
CA THR A 61 -10.80 6.73 7.74
C THR A 61 -12.10 7.41 7.31
N ASN A 62 -12.46 7.31 6.03
CA ASN A 62 -13.73 7.85 5.52
C ASN A 62 -14.95 7.18 6.18
N LYS A 63 -14.91 5.86 6.44
CA LYS A 63 -15.97 5.18 7.20
C LYS A 63 -16.08 5.69 8.62
N HIS A 64 -14.98 6.12 9.24
CA HIS A 64 -14.98 6.68 10.59
C HIS A 64 -15.49 8.13 10.62
N ILE A 65 -15.03 8.98 9.71
CA ILE A 65 -15.43 10.39 9.62
C ILE A 65 -16.92 10.54 9.29
N ASN A 66 -17.45 9.66 8.44
CA ASN A 66 -18.85 9.70 8.01
C ASN A 66 -19.81 8.95 8.95
N ARG A 67 -19.39 8.58 10.17
CA ARG A 67 -20.29 7.96 11.15
C ARG A 67 -21.34 8.97 11.57
N ARG A 68 -22.60 8.56 11.48
CA ARG A 68 -23.74 9.33 11.94
C ARG A 68 -24.65 8.45 12.79
N TRP A 69 -25.31 9.06 13.76
CA TRP A 69 -26.37 8.39 14.50
C TRP A 69 -27.57 8.20 13.57
N LEU A 70 -27.91 6.95 13.25
CA LEU A 70 -29.04 6.67 12.36
C LEU A 70 -30.37 6.87 13.09
N GLU A 71 -31.36 7.37 12.37
CA GLU A 71 -32.73 7.46 12.88
C GLU A 71 -33.37 6.08 12.87
N ASP A 72 -34.17 5.79 13.91
CA ASP A 72 -34.85 4.51 14.01
C ASP A 72 -35.78 4.27 12.82
N SER A 73 -36.44 5.31 12.29
CA SER A 73 -37.33 5.21 11.13
C SER A 73 -36.66 4.68 9.86
N ASP A 74 -35.35 4.87 9.71
CA ASP A 74 -34.61 4.53 8.48
C ASP A 74 -34.16 3.07 8.43
N VAL A 75 -34.21 2.35 9.55
CA VAL A 75 -33.63 1.00 9.65
C VAL A 75 -34.69 -0.03 10.04
N PHE A 76 -34.98 -0.95 9.13
CA PHE A 76 -36.04 -1.97 9.31
C PHE A 76 -35.53 -3.34 9.75
N ALA A 77 -34.22 -3.58 9.68
CA ALA A 77 -33.60 -4.84 10.10
C ALA A 77 -32.22 -4.61 10.73
N CYS A 78 -31.78 -5.54 11.56
CA CYS A 78 -30.46 -5.49 12.19
C CYS A 78 -29.34 -5.39 11.14
N MET A 79 -28.47 -4.39 11.24
CA MET A 79 -27.39 -4.15 10.27
C MET A 79 -26.24 -5.17 10.31
N LYS A 80 -26.38 -6.26 11.09
CA LYS A 80 -25.42 -7.37 11.15
C LYS A 80 -26.04 -8.69 10.70
N CYS A 81 -27.17 -9.09 11.28
CA CYS A 81 -27.79 -10.38 11.01
C CYS A 81 -29.05 -10.29 10.12
N ASN A 82 -29.46 -9.08 9.72
CA ASN A 82 -30.66 -8.82 8.91
C ASN A 82 -31.99 -9.28 9.54
N GLN A 83 -32.03 -9.59 10.84
CA GLN A 83 -33.27 -9.86 11.56
C GLN A 83 -34.18 -8.62 11.51
N GLN A 84 -35.42 -8.78 11.04
CA GLN A 84 -36.40 -7.70 11.01
C GLN A 84 -36.76 -7.23 12.42
N PHE A 85 -36.84 -5.91 12.59
CA PHE A 85 -37.29 -5.31 13.83
C PHE A 85 -38.80 -5.42 13.96
N SER A 86 -39.27 -5.59 15.19
CA SER A 86 -40.68 -5.74 15.54
C SER A 86 -40.91 -5.25 16.96
N VAL A 87 -42.13 -5.39 17.48
CA VAL A 87 -42.45 -5.03 18.87
C VAL A 87 -41.58 -5.82 19.86
N THR A 88 -41.25 -7.08 19.55
CA THR A 88 -40.43 -7.95 20.40
C THR A 88 -38.95 -7.88 20.06
N VAL A 89 -38.59 -7.58 18.80
CA VAL A 89 -37.19 -7.40 18.38
C VAL A 89 -36.89 -5.90 18.29
N ARG A 90 -36.36 -5.34 19.38
CA ARG A 90 -36.11 -3.90 19.51
C ARG A 90 -34.78 -3.47 18.87
N LYS A 91 -34.72 -2.18 18.52
CA LYS A 91 -33.56 -1.49 17.95
C LYS A 91 -32.58 -1.06 19.04
N HIS A 92 -31.29 -1.21 18.77
CA HIS A 92 -30.21 -0.79 19.67
C HIS A 92 -29.07 -0.14 18.87
N HIS A 93 -28.73 1.11 19.21
CA HIS A 93 -27.58 1.77 18.60
C HIS A 93 -26.25 1.35 19.22
N CYS A 94 -25.25 1.17 18.36
CA CYS A 94 -23.85 1.14 18.80
C CYS A 94 -23.33 2.57 18.95
N ARG A 95 -22.83 2.93 20.13
CA ARG A 95 -22.32 4.28 20.44
C ARG A 95 -21.00 4.59 19.74
N ASN A 96 -20.33 3.59 19.18
CA ASN A 96 -19.10 3.78 18.42
C ASN A 96 -19.35 4.17 16.95
N CYS A 97 -20.33 3.55 16.29
CA CYS A 97 -20.57 3.75 14.85
C CYS A 97 -21.92 4.39 14.50
N GLY A 98 -22.87 4.47 15.43
CA GLY A 98 -24.19 5.08 15.21
C GLY A 98 -25.20 4.18 14.48
N ASN A 99 -24.80 2.98 14.03
CA ASN A 99 -25.66 2.00 13.37
C ASN A 99 -26.59 1.28 14.37
N ILE A 100 -27.65 0.67 13.84
CA ILE A 100 -28.72 0.01 14.61
C ILE A 100 -28.68 -1.51 14.47
N PHE A 101 -28.80 -2.21 15.60
CA PHE A 101 -28.69 -3.67 15.71
C PHE A 101 -29.78 -4.25 16.63
N CYS A 102 -29.98 -5.57 16.56
CA CYS A 102 -30.75 -6.30 17.57
C CYS A 102 -29.91 -6.54 18.84
N ASP A 103 -30.55 -6.95 19.94
CA ASP A 103 -29.87 -7.15 21.21
C ASP A 103 -28.74 -8.18 21.12
N GLN A 104 -28.99 -9.33 20.47
CA GLN A 104 -28.00 -10.39 20.29
C GLN A 104 -26.74 -9.93 19.55
N CYS A 105 -26.89 -9.02 18.57
CA CYS A 105 -25.77 -8.50 17.79
C CYS A 105 -25.01 -7.37 18.48
N SER A 106 -25.54 -6.84 19.58
CA SER A 106 -24.99 -5.67 20.28
C SER A 106 -25.02 -5.83 21.81
N SER A 107 -24.96 -7.06 22.33
CA SER A 107 -25.12 -7.35 23.76
C SER A 107 -23.91 -6.98 24.63
N LYS A 108 -22.80 -6.57 24.01
CA LYS A 108 -21.56 -6.22 24.72
C LYS A 108 -21.44 -4.72 24.89
N ASN A 109 -20.81 -4.32 25.99
CA ASN A 109 -20.42 -2.92 26.23
C ASN A 109 -18.90 -2.79 26.18
N THR A 110 -18.41 -1.66 25.68
CA THR A 110 -16.98 -1.33 25.58
C THR A 110 -16.72 0.11 26.02
N PRO A 111 -15.56 0.43 26.62
CA PRO A 111 -15.15 1.81 26.85
C PRO A 111 -15.04 2.59 25.54
N LEU A 112 -15.51 3.83 25.53
CA LEU A 112 -15.31 4.78 24.43
C LEU A 112 -14.78 6.09 24.99
N ALA A 113 -13.96 6.81 24.24
CA ALA A 113 -13.35 8.07 24.69
C ALA A 113 -14.39 9.11 25.15
N ALA A 114 -15.58 9.13 24.54
CA ALA A 114 -16.65 10.06 24.88
C ALA A 114 -17.45 9.68 26.14
N SER A 115 -17.25 8.48 26.72
CA SER A 115 -18.03 7.99 27.86
C SER A 115 -17.14 7.40 28.95
N LYS A 116 -17.35 7.83 30.20
CA LYS A 116 -16.64 7.29 31.37
C LYS A 116 -17.00 5.83 31.68
N LYS A 117 -18.22 5.40 31.33
CA LYS A 117 -18.67 4.02 31.53
C LYS A 117 -18.71 3.26 30.21
N PRO A 118 -18.47 1.93 30.20
CA PRO A 118 -18.64 1.12 29.00
C PRO A 118 -20.06 1.24 28.42
N VAL A 119 -20.13 1.46 27.11
CA VAL A 119 -21.39 1.62 26.37
C VAL A 119 -21.50 0.57 25.28
N ARG A 120 -22.73 0.28 24.86
CA ARG A 120 -23.04 -0.61 23.74
C ARG A 120 -22.47 -0.10 22.42
#